data_AF-A0A7G9YCW5-F1
#
_entry.id   AF-A0A7G9YCW5-F1
#
_cell.length_a   1.000
_cell.length_b   1.000
_cell.length_c   1.000
_cell.angle_alpha   90.00
_cell.angle_beta   90.00
_cell.angle_gamma   90.00
#
_symmetry.space_group_name_H-M   'P 1'
#
loop_
_entity.id
_entity.type
_entity.pdbx_description
1 polymer ?
#
loop_
_entity_poly.entity_id
_entity_poly.type
_entity_poly.pdbx_seq_one_letter_code
_entity_poly.pdbx_strand_id
1 'polypeptide(L)' 'MKMVIHIPSSVHDPVIAKTILDAGVEIDVDRANIDATNGEIVLEMFADPCARVAHTFERQGASTLFT' A
#
# COMPACT_ATOMS: atom_id res chain seq x y z
N MET A 1 -6.94 -11.83 -2.29
CA MET A 1 -7.51 -11.08 -1.15
C MET A 1 -7.24 -9.60 -1.39
N LYS A 2 -8.05 -8.68 -0.84
CA LYS A 2 -7.87 -7.26 -1.13
C LYS A 2 -7.28 -6.53 0.07
N MET A 3 -6.33 -5.65 -0.20
CA MET A 3 -5.76 -4.71 0.77
C MET A 3 -6.02 -3.30 0.30
N VAL A 4 -6.74 -2.52 1.10
CA VAL A 4 -6.92 -1.09 0.91
C VAL A 4 -5.80 -0.36 1.63
N ILE A 5 -5.11 0.52 0.92
CA ILE A 5 -4.04 1.36 1.43
C ILE A 5 -4.54 2.80 1.37
N HIS A 6 -4.57 3.47 2.51
CA HIS A 6 -4.85 4.90 2.60
C HIS A 6 -3.53 5.66 2.74
N ILE A 7 -3.27 6.56 1.79
CA ILE A 7 -2.10 7.44 1.80
C ILE A 7 -2.56 8.82 2.22
N PRO A 8 -2.17 9.31 3.41
CA PRO A 8 -2.54 10.64 3.86
C PRO A 8 -1.66 11.71 3.20
N SER A 9 -2.17 12.94 3.11
CA SER A 9 -1.45 14.07 2.49
C SER A 9 -0.16 14.48 3.20
N SER A 10 0.02 14.07 4.45
CA SER A 10 1.24 14.30 5.23
C SER A 10 2.42 13.43 4.80
N VAL A 11 2.18 12.41 3.96
CA VAL A 11 3.20 11.51 3.47
C VAL A 11 3.69 12.00 2.11
N HIS A 12 4.96 12.39 2.05
CA HIS A 12 5.59 12.91 0.83
C HIS A 12 6.57 11.92 0.19
N ASP A 13 6.83 10.80 0.84
CA ASP A 13 7.70 9.75 0.34
C ASP A 13 7.03 8.91 -0.76
N PRO A 14 7.79 8.32 -1.69
CA PRO A 14 7.28 7.40 -2.71
C PRO A 14 6.94 6.03 -2.10
N VAL A 15 5.93 6.00 -1.23
CA VAL A 15 5.59 4.86 -0.36
C VAL A 15 5.45 3.55 -1.12
N ILE A 16 4.75 3.55 -2.26
CA ILE A 16 4.53 2.35 -3.07
C ILE A 16 5.87 1.76 -3.53
N ALA A 17 6.75 2.60 -4.08
CA ALA A 17 8.04 2.15 -4.59
C ALA A 17 8.94 1.65 -3.45
N LYS A 18 8.97 2.35 -2.31
CA LYS A 18 9.70 1.89 -1.11
C LYS A 18 9.16 0.54 -0.63
N THR A 19 7.84 0.36 -0.58
CA THR A 19 7.24 -0.90 -0.14
C THR A 19 7.61 -2.07 -1.06
N ILE A 20 7.58 -1.88 -2.38
CA ILE A 20 7.99 -2.92 -3.34
C ILE A 20 9.45 -3.34 -3.10
N LEU A 21 10.35 -2.37 -2.96
CA LEU A 21 11.78 -2.62 -2.74
C LEU A 21 12.04 -3.30 -1.38
N ASP A 22 11.40 -2.82 -0.31
CA ASP A 22 11.61 -3.32 1.05
C ASP A 22 10.97 -4.71 1.26
N ALA A 23 9.75 -4.92 0.75
CA ALA A 23 9.03 -6.18 0.93
C ALA A 23 9.46 -7.27 -0.06
N GLY A 24 10.13 -6.88 -1.16
CA GLY A 24 10.62 -7.77 -2.21
C GLY A 24 9.49 -8.50 -2.93
N VAL A 25 8.39 -7.79 -3.21
CA VAL A 25 7.20 -8.37 -3.85
C VAL A 25 6.74 -7.55 -5.04
N GLU A 26 6.16 -8.23 -6.02
CA GLU A 26 5.30 -7.60 -7.00
C GLU A 26 3.95 -7.28 -6.33
N ILE A 27 3.33 -6.17 -6.73
CA ILE A 27 1.98 -5.79 -6.30
C ILE A 27 1.09 -5.70 -7.53
N ASP A 28 -0.16 -6.11 -7.39
CA ASP A 28 -1.18 -5.96 -8.42
C ASP A 28 -2.21 -4.93 -7.95
N VAL A 29 -2.46 -3.90 -8.77
CA VAL A 29 -3.33 -2.78 -8.42
C VAL A 29 -4.70 -3.03 -9.03
N ASP A 30 -5.67 -3.39 -8.18
CA ASP A 30 -7.07 -3.57 -8.56
C ASP A 30 -7.74 -2.21 -8.83
N ARG A 31 -7.47 -1.21 -7.98
CA ARG A 31 -8.01 0.14 -8.13
C ARG A 31 -7.10 1.17 -7.47
N ALA A 32 -7.04 2.38 -8.03
CA ALA A 32 -6.45 3.53 -7.37
C ALA A 32 -7.35 4.76 -7.52
N ASN A 33 -7.55 5.50 -6.44
CA ASN A 33 -8.20 6.80 -6.42
C ASN A 33 -7.32 7.77 -5.63
N ILE A 34 -6.55 8.58 -6.35
CA ILE A 34 -5.54 9.47 -5.77
C ILE A 34 -5.85 10.89 -6.21
N ASP A 35 -5.90 11.81 -5.25
CA ASP A 35 -6.01 13.25 -5.47
C ASP A 35 -4.80 13.97 -4.90
N ALA A 36 -3.99 14.54 -5.80
CA ALA A 36 -2.73 15.24 -5.56
C ALA A 36 -1.75 14.49 -4.64
N THR A 37 -1.94 14.58 -3.33
CA THR A 37 -1.03 14.05 -2.30
C THR A 37 -1.68 13.00 -1.40
N ASN A 38 -2.96 12.68 -1.57
CA ASN A 38 -3.65 11.68 -0.74
C ASN A 38 -4.54 10.78 -1.57
N GLY A 39 -4.96 9.64 -1.01
CA GLY A 39 -5.94 8.79 -1.64
C GLY A 39 -5.92 7.36 -1.16
N GLU A 40 -6.58 6.51 -1.94
CA GLU A 40 -6.75 5.09 -1.65
C GLU A 40 -6.28 4.23 -2.82
N ILE A 41 -5.59 3.15 -2.51
CA ILE A 41 -5.16 2.14 -3.47
C ILE A 41 -5.62 0.78 -2.96
N VAL A 42 -6.26 0.00 -3.83
CA VAL A 42 -6.67 -1.36 -3.56
C VAL A 42 -5.74 -2.29 -4.29
N LEU A 43 -5.09 -3.19 -3.55
CA LEU A 43 -4.20 -4.21 -4.08
C LEU A 43 -4.86 -5.59 -4.07
N GLU A 44 -4.69 -6.34 -5.15
CA GLU A 44 -4.95 -7.77 -5.22
C GLU A 44 -3.69 -8.51 -4.72
N MET A 45 -3.85 -9.33 -3.68
CA MET A 45 -2.73 -9.94 -2.97
C MET A 45 -2.98 -11.42 -2.63
N PHE A 46 -1.92 -12.22 -2.65
CA PHE A 46 -1.90 -13.54 -2.00
C PHE A 46 -1.75 -13.39 -0.49
N ALA A 47 -2.21 -14.38 0.28
CA ALA A 47 -2.20 -14.33 1.75
C ALA A 47 -0.78 -14.27 2.35
N ASP A 48 0.16 -15.02 1.80
CA ASP A 48 1.53 -15.15 2.31
C ASP A 48 2.30 -13.82 2.41
N PRO A 49 2.35 -12.95 1.38
CA PRO A 49 3.04 -11.66 1.49
C PRO A 49 2.24 -10.59 2.25
N CYS A 50 0.96 -10.82 2.53
CA CYS A 50 0.01 -9.77 2.89
C CYS A 50 0.39 -9.01 4.17
N ALA A 51 0.73 -9.73 5.25
CA ALA A 51 1.12 -9.12 6.52
C ALA A 51 2.43 -8.32 6.42
N ARG A 52 3.40 -8.81 5.63
CA ARG A 52 4.68 -8.12 5.41
C ARG A 52 4.48 -6.81 4.67
N VAL A 53 3.68 -6.84 3.59
CA VAL A 53 3.38 -5.65 2.78
C VAL A 53 2.62 -4.61 3.59
N ALA A 54 1.61 -5.03 4.36
CA ALA A 54 0.86 -4.14 5.24
C ALA A 54 1.79 -3.43 6.23
N HIS A 55 2.64 -4.19 6.91
CA HIS A 55 3.60 -3.63 7.87
C HIS A 55 4.56 -2.62 7.22
N THR A 56 5.00 -2.87 5.99
CA THR A 56 5.88 -1.93 5.26
C THR A 56 5.14 -0.64 4.91
N PHE A 57 3.89 -0.71 4.42
CA PHE A 57 3.07 0.49 4.18
C PHE A 57 2.87 1.32 5.45
N GLU A 58 2.56 0.66 6.57
CA GLU A 58 2.35 1.30 7.87
C GLU A 58 3.60 2.01 8.39
N ARG A 59 4.77 1.40 8.22
CA ARG A 59 6.06 2.02 8.57
C ARG A 59 6.38 3.26 7.73
N GLN A 60 5.84 3.36 6.52
CA GLN A 60 5.98 4.50 5.63
C GLN A 60 4.88 5.57 5.86
N GLY A 61 4.02 5.39 6.87
CA GLY A 61 2.99 6.35 7.27
C GLY A 61 1.65 6.20 6.57
N ALA A 62 1.45 5.15 5.77
CA ALA A 62 0.13 4.79 5.24
C ALA A 62 -0.67 3.97 6.26
N SER A 63 -1.98 3.83 6.04
CA SER A 63 -2.82 2.91 6.82
C SER A 63 -3.32 1.79 5.92
N THR A 64 -3.48 0.58 6.47
CA THR A 64 -3.98 -0.58 5.71
C THR A 64 -5.24 -1.20 6.30
N LEU A 65 -6.12 -1.70 5.42
CA LEU A 65 -7.33 -2.44 5.78
C LEU A 65 -7.48 -3.64 4.83
N PHE A 66 -7.87 -4.79 5.38
CA PHE A 66 -8.11 -6.01 4.58
C PHE A 66 -9.61 -6.17 4.29
N THR A 67 -9.94 -6.59 3.06
CA THR A 67 -11.31 -6.83 2.60
C THR A 67 -11.43 -8.11 1.77
#